data_AF-A0A8J1KQ26-F1
#
_entry.id   AF-A0A8J1KQ26-F1
#
_cell.length_a   1.000
_cell.length_b   1.000
_cell.length_c   1.000
_cell.angle_alpha   90.00
_cell.angle_beta   90.00
_cell.angle_gamma   90.00
#
_symmetry.space_group_name_H-M   'P 1'
#
loop_
_entity.id
_entity.type
_entity.pdbx_description
1 polymer ?
#
loop_
_entity_poly.entity_id
_entity_poly.type
_entity_poly.pdbx_seq_one_letter_code
_entity_poly.pdbx_strand_id
1 'polypeptide(L)'
;MPTSEESVCCQEIPNVVLEIAENSNCITHNQLFHTMCLDKRIADIHYIMITNQPIPEDISIHHRNLRRTAYRSFTSWIHGLLGKGVRIAIPSCAVAAVRNAYPDPEENYIGFVKVRDYCAMDMAFDL
;
A
#
# COMPACT_ATOMS: atom_id res chain seq x y z
N MET A 1 8.40 9.75 -6.13
CA MET A 1 8.09 9.82 -4.69
C MET A 1 8.97 10.90 -4.05
N PRO A 2 8.57 11.55 -2.95
CA PRO A 2 9.26 12.75 -2.46
C PRO A 2 10.54 12.49 -1.66
N THR A 3 10.69 11.35 -0.97
CA THR A 3 11.91 11.04 -0.19
C THR A 3 12.70 9.86 -0.77
N SER A 4 14.00 9.77 -0.48
CA SER A 4 14.86 8.65 -0.92
C SER A 4 14.42 7.32 -0.30
N GLU A 5 13.91 7.35 0.93
CA GLU A 5 13.54 6.15 1.70
C GLU A 5 12.35 5.40 1.11
N GLU A 6 11.43 6.11 0.45
CA GLU A 6 10.29 5.52 -0.26
C GLU A 6 10.51 5.43 -1.77
N SER A 7 11.67 5.92 -2.25
CA SER A 7 12.08 5.85 -3.66
C SER A 7 12.86 4.56 -3.94
N VAL A 8 12.29 3.42 -3.52
CA VAL A 8 12.92 2.09 -3.66
C VAL A 8 12.34 1.36 -4.87
N CYS A 9 13.18 0.74 -5.70
CA CYS A 9 12.77 -0.15 -6.79
C CYS A 9 12.31 -1.51 -6.26
N CYS A 10 11.36 -2.15 -6.92
CA CYS A 10 10.93 -3.52 -6.58
C CYS A 10 12.06 -4.54 -6.70
N GLN A 11 13.10 -4.25 -7.46
CA GLN A 11 14.28 -5.12 -7.60
C GLN A 11 15.28 -4.96 -6.44
N GLU A 12 15.17 -3.91 -5.63
CA GLU A 12 16.06 -3.67 -4.49
C GLU A 12 15.57 -4.35 -3.20
N ILE A 13 14.33 -4.87 -3.19
CA ILE A 13 13.74 -5.53 -2.03
C ILE A 13 13.78 -7.05 -2.25
N PRO A 14 14.61 -7.82 -1.52
CA PRO A 14 14.82 -9.23 -1.78
C PRO A 14 13.53 -10.06 -1.84
N ASN A 15 12.62 -9.87 -0.89
CA ASN A 15 11.34 -10.59 -0.87
C ASN A 15 10.45 -10.24 -2.07
N VAL A 16 10.53 -9.03 -2.60
CA VAL A 16 9.75 -8.63 -3.78
C VAL A 16 10.31 -9.30 -5.02
N VAL A 17 11.64 -9.41 -5.15
CA VAL A 17 12.30 -10.08 -6.28
C VAL A 17 11.83 -11.52 -6.43
N LEU A 18 11.62 -12.23 -5.31
CA LEU A 18 11.12 -13.61 -5.31
C LEU A 18 9.72 -13.75 -5.94
N GLU A 19 8.92 -12.69 -5.92
CA GLU A 19 7.56 -12.66 -6.46
C GLU A 19 7.51 -12.11 -7.90
N ILE A 20 8.64 -11.66 -8.46
CA ILE A 20 8.71 -11.23 -9.86
C ILE A 20 8.88 -12.47 -10.74
N ALA A 21 7.93 -12.71 -11.64
CA ALA A 21 7.99 -13.84 -12.57
C ALA A 21 9.26 -13.79 -13.43
N GLU A 22 9.80 -14.95 -13.81
CA GLU A 22 11.08 -15.08 -14.54
C GLU A 22 11.16 -14.24 -15.84
N ASN A 23 10.01 -14.01 -16.50
CA ASN A 23 9.90 -13.23 -17.72
C ASN A 23 9.45 -11.77 -17.50
N SER A 24 9.46 -11.28 -16.26
CA SER A 24 9.08 -9.91 -15.89
C SER A 24 10.24 -9.17 -15.25
N ASN A 25 10.25 -7.85 -15.43
CA ASN A 25 11.19 -6.94 -14.78
C ASN A 25 10.56 -6.15 -13.63
N CYS A 26 9.25 -6.30 -13.37
CA CYS A 26 8.55 -5.50 -12.36
C CYS A 26 7.47 -6.30 -11.63
N ILE A 27 7.34 -6.03 -10.32
CA ILE A 27 6.30 -6.64 -9.48
C ILE A 27 4.90 -6.26 -9.92
N THR A 28 4.73 -5.12 -10.59
CA THR A 28 3.42 -4.66 -11.06
C THR A 28 2.85 -5.55 -12.17
N HIS A 29 3.66 -6.39 -12.82
CA HIS A 29 3.16 -7.39 -13.77
C HIS A 29 2.71 -8.69 -13.12
N ASN A 30 2.92 -8.87 -11.81
CA ASN A 30 2.46 -10.07 -11.12
C ASN A 30 0.92 -10.07 -11.03
N GLN A 31 0.28 -11.16 -11.42
CA GLN A 31 -1.18 -11.27 -11.40
C GLN A 31 -1.78 -11.14 -9.99
N LEU A 32 -1.09 -11.69 -8.98
CA LEU A 32 -1.50 -11.57 -7.58
C LEU A 32 -1.39 -10.12 -7.09
N PHE A 33 -0.42 -9.35 -7.58
CA PHE A 33 -0.37 -7.91 -7.31
C PHE A 33 -1.64 -7.20 -7.82
N HIS A 34 -2.04 -7.47 -9.06
CA HIS A 34 -3.28 -6.93 -9.63
C HIS A 34 -4.50 -7.33 -8.79
N THR A 35 -4.65 -8.62 -8.49
CA THR A 35 -5.80 -9.13 -7.73
C THR A 35 -5.85 -8.60 -6.29
N MET A 36 -4.73 -8.57 -5.58
CA MET A 36 -4.71 -8.21 -4.16
C MET A 36 -4.71 -6.69 -3.92
N CYS A 37 -4.08 -5.93 -4.81
CA CYS A 37 -3.81 -4.50 -4.59
C CYS A 37 -4.63 -3.57 -5.50
N LEU A 38 -5.02 -4.00 -6.70
CA LEU A 38 -5.65 -3.11 -7.70
C LEU A 38 -7.10 -3.49 -8.04
N ASP A 39 -7.51 -4.73 -7.79
CA ASP A 39 -8.92 -5.12 -7.91
C ASP A 39 -9.72 -4.48 -6.78
N LYS A 40 -10.55 -3.49 -7.15
CA LYS A 40 -11.37 -2.74 -6.20
C LYS A 40 -12.25 -3.64 -5.33
N ARG A 41 -12.82 -4.73 -5.88
CA ARG A 41 -13.71 -5.61 -5.11
C ARG A 41 -12.95 -6.39 -4.06
N ILE A 42 -11.77 -6.90 -4.40
CA ILE A 42 -10.90 -7.58 -3.44
C ILE A 42 -10.39 -6.60 -2.38
N ALA A 43 -10.00 -5.40 -2.78
CA ALA A 43 -9.57 -4.36 -1.86
C ALA A 43 -10.69 -3.92 -0.90
N ASP A 44 -11.93 -3.82 -1.37
CA ASP A 44 -13.13 -3.57 -0.54
C ASP A 44 -13.34 -4.68 0.50
N ILE A 45 -13.24 -5.95 0.08
CA ILE A 45 -13.35 -7.11 0.98
C ILE A 45 -12.24 -7.07 2.06
N HIS A 46 -10.99 -6.84 1.66
CA HIS A 46 -9.89 -6.74 2.62
C HIS A 46 -10.04 -5.56 3.58
N TYR A 47 -10.52 -4.41 3.09
CA TYR A 47 -10.79 -3.25 3.94
C TYR A 47 -11.79 -3.62 5.04
N ILE A 48 -12.89 -4.26 4.69
CA ILE A 48 -13.91 -4.73 5.65
C ILE A 48 -13.29 -5.74 6.63
N MET A 49 -12.56 -6.74 6.13
CA MET A 49 -11.94 -7.76 6.98
C MET A 49 -10.94 -7.19 7.99
N ILE A 50 -10.20 -6.15 7.59
CA ILE A 50 -9.12 -5.58 8.41
C ILE A 50 -9.65 -4.54 9.40
N THR A 51 -10.63 -3.74 9.02
CA THR A 51 -11.12 -2.60 9.81
C THR A 51 -12.44 -2.88 10.52
N ASN A 52 -13.20 -3.87 10.04
CA ASN A 52 -14.57 -4.14 10.44
C ASN A 52 -15.49 -2.90 10.31
N GLN A 53 -15.22 -2.05 9.32
CA GLN A 53 -15.99 -0.85 9.01
C GLN A 53 -16.76 -0.98 7.69
N PRO A 54 -17.90 -0.28 7.53
CA PRO A 54 -18.59 -0.19 6.25
C PRO A 54 -17.76 0.59 5.23
N ILE A 55 -18.04 0.35 3.95
CA ILE A 55 -17.46 1.11 2.84
C ILE A 55 -17.98 2.56 2.91
N PRO A 56 -17.10 3.59 2.96
CA PRO A 56 -17.53 4.98 2.95
C PRO A 56 -18.26 5.35 1.65
N GLU A 57 -19.29 6.19 1.76
CA GLU A 57 -20.00 6.74 0.59
C GLU A 57 -19.16 7.81 -0.13
N ASP A 58 -18.38 8.58 0.61
CA ASP A 58 -17.46 9.57 0.05
C ASP A 58 -16.32 8.87 -0.70
N ILE A 59 -16.22 9.13 -2.01
CA ILE A 59 -15.26 8.45 -2.88
C ILE A 59 -13.80 8.80 -2.57
N SER A 60 -13.53 10.00 -2.06
CA SER A 60 -12.17 10.43 -1.69
C SER A 60 -11.70 9.68 -0.45
N ILE A 61 -12.55 9.62 0.58
CA ILE A 61 -12.31 8.83 1.79
C ILE A 61 -12.18 7.35 1.44
N HIS A 62 -13.06 6.84 0.57
CA HIS A 62 -13.03 5.46 0.12
C HIS A 62 -11.74 5.11 -0.59
N HIS A 63 -11.32 5.90 -1.60
CA HIS A 63 -10.06 5.68 -2.29
C HIS A 63 -8.85 5.78 -1.35
N ARG A 64 -8.85 6.73 -0.42
CA ARG A 64 -7.80 6.83 0.61
C ARG A 64 -7.70 5.54 1.44
N ASN A 65 -8.84 4.99 1.83
CA ASN A 65 -8.90 3.72 2.57
C ASN A 65 -8.43 2.55 1.70
N LEU A 66 -8.82 2.49 0.43
CA LEU A 66 -8.34 1.45 -0.50
C LEU A 66 -6.83 1.52 -0.74
N ARG A 67 -6.24 2.71 -0.88
CA ARG A 67 -4.78 2.87 -0.95
C ARG A 67 -4.11 2.28 0.29
N ARG A 68 -4.57 2.66 1.49
CA ARG A 68 -4.04 2.14 2.77
C ARG A 68 -4.18 0.62 2.86
N THR A 69 -5.33 0.07 2.48
CA THR A 69 -5.58 -1.37 2.46
C THR A 69 -4.66 -2.08 1.47
N ALA A 70 -4.54 -1.59 0.23
CA ALA A 70 -3.65 -2.16 -0.78
C ALA A 70 -2.18 -2.18 -0.33
N TYR A 71 -1.71 -1.10 0.31
CA TYR A 71 -0.37 -1.06 0.90
C TYR A 71 -0.18 -2.14 1.96
N ARG A 72 -1.15 -2.30 2.88
CA ARG A 72 -1.10 -3.34 3.91
C ARG A 72 -1.17 -4.74 3.32
N SER A 73 -2.05 -4.98 2.35
CA SER A 73 -2.17 -6.26 1.64
C SER A 73 -0.86 -6.62 0.93
N PHE A 74 -0.24 -5.66 0.24
CA PHE A 74 1.08 -5.85 -0.38
C PHE A 74 2.14 -6.23 0.66
N THR A 75 2.26 -5.45 1.73
CA THR A 75 3.24 -5.71 2.79
C THR A 75 3.02 -7.07 3.44
N SER A 76 1.77 -7.45 3.73
CA SER A 76 1.44 -8.75 4.31
C SER A 76 1.73 -9.91 3.35
N TRP A 77 1.51 -9.73 2.05
CA TRP A 77 1.85 -10.76 1.07
C TRP A 77 3.36 -10.95 0.95
N ILE A 78 4.13 -9.86 0.80
CA ILE A 78 5.58 -9.93 0.56
C ILE A 78 6.38 -10.32 1.83
N HIS A 79 5.95 -9.84 2.99
CA HIS A 79 6.73 -9.97 4.23
C HIS A 79 6.04 -10.79 5.31
N GLY A 80 4.81 -11.24 5.11
CA GLY A 80 4.00 -11.85 6.14
C GLY A 80 3.66 -10.86 7.25
N LEU A 81 3.53 -11.37 8.48
CA LEU A 81 3.22 -10.53 9.64
C LEU A 81 4.46 -9.75 10.09
N LEU A 82 4.42 -8.43 9.96
CA LEU A 82 5.41 -7.54 10.55
C LEU A 82 5.09 -7.28 12.02
N GLY A 83 6.12 -7.35 12.88
CA GLY A 83 6.01 -7.00 14.30
C GLY A 83 5.72 -5.51 14.52
N LYS A 84 5.24 -5.17 15.73
CA LYS A 84 4.96 -3.78 16.11
C LYS A 84 6.21 -2.91 15.93
N GLY A 85 6.05 -1.76 15.28
CA GLY A 85 7.13 -0.81 15.07
C GLY A 85 7.96 -1.03 13.81
N VAL A 86 7.76 -2.14 13.09
CA VAL A 86 8.47 -2.44 11.84
C VAL A 86 7.65 -1.92 10.65
N ARG A 87 8.23 -0.97 9.91
CA ARG A 87 7.68 -0.48 8.65
C ARG A 87 8.73 -0.67 7.55
N ILE A 88 8.33 -1.32 6.46
CA ILE A 88 9.16 -1.50 5.27
C ILE A 88 8.54 -0.65 4.16
N ALA A 89 9.37 0.10 3.43
CA ALA A 89 8.91 0.89 2.31
C ALA A 89 8.42 -0.02 1.17
N ILE A 90 7.26 0.31 0.59
CA ILE A 90 6.73 -0.37 -0.59
C ILE A 90 7.44 0.20 -1.82
N PRO A 91 7.77 -0.63 -2.84
CA PRO A 91 8.38 -0.15 -4.07
C PRO A 91 7.60 0.99 -4.73
N SER A 92 8.33 1.97 -5.27
CA SER A 92 7.76 3.13 -5.96
C SER A 92 6.82 2.74 -7.11
N CYS A 93 7.14 1.69 -7.87
CA CYS A 93 6.29 1.19 -8.95
C CYS A 93 4.93 0.69 -8.43
N ALA A 94 4.91 -0.05 -7.32
CA ALA A 94 3.70 -0.53 -6.69
C ALA A 94 2.87 0.62 -6.10
N VAL A 95 3.53 1.59 -5.45
CA VAL A 95 2.84 2.79 -4.94
C VAL A 95 2.19 3.58 -6.07
N ALA A 96 2.92 3.81 -7.17
CA ALA A 96 2.39 4.53 -8.32
C ALA A 96 1.18 3.80 -8.93
N ALA A 97 1.28 2.47 -9.12
CA ALA A 97 0.17 1.67 -9.64
C ALA A 97 -1.08 1.76 -8.75
N VAL A 98 -0.91 1.68 -7.43
CA VAL A 98 -2.03 1.81 -6.47
C VAL A 98 -2.63 3.22 -6.47
N ARG A 99 -1.81 4.28 -6.55
CA ARG A 99 -2.31 5.66 -6.66
C ARG A 99 -3.07 5.90 -7.95
N ASN A 100 -2.66 5.28 -9.05
CA ASN A 100 -3.38 5.35 -10.32
C ASN A 100 -4.72 4.62 -10.25
N ALA A 101 -4.79 3.47 -9.56
CA ALA A 101 -6.04 2.73 -9.38
C ALA A 101 -7.03 3.44 -8.44
N TYR A 102 -6.52 4.10 -7.40
CA TYR A 102 -7.32 4.82 -6.41
C TYR A 102 -6.79 6.25 -6.25
N PRO A 103 -7.10 7.15 -7.19
CA PRO A 103 -6.55 8.50 -7.19
C PRO A 103 -7.08 9.35 -6.03
N ASP A 104 -6.25 10.27 -5.58
CA ASP A 104 -6.65 11.42 -4.77
C ASP A 104 -6.86 12.63 -5.68
N PRO A 105 -8.06 13.25 -5.72
CA PRO A 105 -8.34 14.37 -6.62
C PRO A 105 -7.43 15.58 -6.45
N GLU A 106 -6.90 15.77 -5.24
CA GLU A 106 -6.01 16.89 -4.90
C GLU A 106 -4.53 16.47 -4.90
N GLU A 107 -4.22 15.22 -5.28
CA GLU A 107 -2.89 14.63 -5.21
C GLU A 107 -2.24 14.70 -3.82
N ASN A 108 -3.07 14.79 -2.77
CA ASN A 108 -2.67 14.94 -1.38
C ASN A 108 -2.25 13.60 -0.77
N TYR A 109 -1.10 13.08 -1.21
CA TYR A 109 -0.55 11.82 -0.71
C TYR A 109 0.43 12.02 0.44
N ILE A 110 0.11 11.44 1.60
CA ILE A 110 1.08 11.25 2.68
C ILE A 110 2.10 10.19 2.23
N GLY A 111 3.38 10.54 2.26
CA GLY A 111 4.49 9.64 1.95
C GLY A 111 4.73 8.57 3.03
N PHE A 112 5.84 7.86 2.91
CA PHE A 112 6.28 6.93 3.95
C PHE A 112 6.67 7.67 5.24
N VAL A 113 6.07 7.28 6.36
CA VAL A 113 6.36 7.87 7.68
C VAL A 113 6.98 6.79 8.57
N LYS A 114 8.15 7.01 9.17
CA LYS A 114 8.68 6.03 10.13
C LYS A 114 7.90 6.10 11.44
N VAL A 115 7.94 5.02 12.20
CA VAL A 115 7.25 4.96 13.51
C VAL A 115 7.75 6.02 14.49
N ARG A 116 9.03 6.41 14.39
CA ARG A 116 9.62 7.47 15.23
C ARG A 116 9.23 8.88 14.78
N ASP A 117 8.76 9.03 13.55
CA ASP A 117 8.39 10.31 12.95
C ASP A 117 6.86 10.53 13.00
N TYR A 118 6.12 9.59 13.58
CA TYR A 118 4.68 9.71 13.82
C TYR A 118 4.47 10.69 14.96
N CYS A 119 4.17 11.96 14.64
CA CYS A 119 3.84 12.95 15.65
C CYS A 119 2.54 12.55 16.37
N ALA A 120 2.47 12.79 17.68
CA ALA A 120 1.33 12.37 18.51
C ALA A 120 -0.05 12.89 18.04
N MET A 121 -0.09 13.97 17.23
CA MET A 121 -1.33 14.47 16.62
C MET A 121 -1.94 13.51 15.59
N ASP A 122 -1.11 12.73 14.89
CA ASP A 122 -1.57 11.78 13.86
C ASP A 122 -2.22 10.52 14.47
N MET A 123 -2.04 10.27 15.78
CA MET A 123 -2.70 9.17 16.48
C MET A 123 -4.20 9.42 16.75
N ALA A 124 -4.69 10.66 16.63
CA ALA A 124 -6.09 10.98 16.90
C ALA A 124 -7.05 10.49 15.79
N PHE A 125 -6.53 10.13 14.62
CA PHE A 125 -7.32 9.74 13.44
C PHE A 125 -7.20 8.25 13.08
N ASP A 126 -6.51 7.46 13.91
CA ASP A 126 -6.33 6.01 13.72
C ASP A 126 -7.21 5.15 14.65
N LEU A 127 -8.28 5.74 15.20
CA LEU A 127 -9.36 5.04 15.91
C LEU A 127 -10.56 4.79 15.01
#